data_AF-A0A519YBZ0-F1
#
_entry.id   AF-A0A519YBZ0-F1
#
_cell.length_a   1.000
_cell.length_b   1.000
_cell.length_c   1.000
_cell.angle_alpha   90.00
_cell.angle_beta   90.00
_cell.angle_gamma   90.00
#
_symmetry.space_group_name_H-M   'P 1'
#
loop_
_entity.id
_entity.type
_entity.pdbx_description
1 polymer ?
#
loop_
_entity_poly.entity_id
_entity_poly.type
_entity_poly.pdbx_seq_one_letter_code
_entity_poly.pdbx_strand_id
1 'polypeptide(L)'
;VLAVAEGVVRDARDGEPNQPVLVSAPSPADLTERTLMGNFVVLEVAPHTFVHYAHLQPGSLRVKAGEHVRRGAVLGRVGQSGSANAPHLHFLVSNSAAFEESEGLPFVFEAFDYLGSATLRQVLDQAAPVPIGPAFQKNCQQQLPLDDSVIRLFKVHYAVI
;
A
#
# COMPACT_ATOMS: atom_id res chain seq x y z
N VAL A 1 -4.05 7.47 1.93
CA VAL A 1 -4.27 6.01 2.06
C VAL A 1 -5.62 5.79 2.72
N LEU A 2 -6.46 4.96 2.10
CA LEU A 2 -7.84 4.70 2.55
C LEU A 2 -7.99 3.22 2.90
N ALA A 3 -8.82 2.90 3.89
CA ALA A 3 -9.20 1.53 4.19
C ALA A 3 -9.98 0.92 3.02
N VAL A 4 -9.52 -0.22 2.48
CA VAL A 4 -10.21 -0.92 1.38
C VAL A 4 -11.48 -1.63 1.82
N ALA A 5 -11.62 -1.93 3.12
CA ALA A 5 -12.79 -2.57 3.69
C ALA A 5 -13.07 -2.04 5.10
N GLU A 6 -14.23 -2.40 5.65
CA GLU A 6 -14.50 -2.25 7.08
C GLU A 6 -13.68 -3.26 7.87
N GLY A 7 -13.25 -2.89 9.08
CA GLY A 7 -12.45 -3.79 9.90
C GLY A 7 -11.97 -3.20 11.21
N VAL A 8 -11.11 -3.95 11.89
CA VAL A 8 -10.46 -3.56 13.15
C VAL A 8 -8.98 -3.38 12.93
N VAL A 9 -8.43 -2.22 13.33
CA VAL A 9 -6.99 -1.97 13.29
C VAL A 9 -6.33 -2.87 14.33
N ARG A 10 -5.56 -3.87 13.88
CA ARG A 10 -4.86 -4.81 14.76
C ARG A 10 -3.50 -4.34 15.21
N ASP A 11 -2.82 -3.57 14.36
CA ASP A 11 -1.57 -2.93 14.71
C ASP A 11 -1.43 -1.61 13.93
N ALA A 12 -0.71 -0.67 14.52
CA ALA A 12 -0.39 0.60 13.90
C ALA A 12 0.90 1.16 14.51
N ARG A 13 1.77 1.69 13.65
CA ARG A 13 2.98 2.43 14.05
C ARG A 13 3.02 3.76 13.31
N ASP A 14 3.31 4.82 14.05
CA ASP A 14 3.55 6.16 13.53
C ASP A 14 4.80 6.77 14.18
N GLY A 15 5.32 7.83 13.57
CA GLY A 15 6.43 8.64 14.08
C GLY A 15 7.80 8.30 13.48
N GLU A 16 7.93 7.21 12.72
CA GLU A 16 9.19 6.87 12.04
C GLU A 16 9.50 7.87 10.93
N PRO A 17 10.68 8.50 10.94
CA PRO A 17 11.04 9.49 9.93
C PRO A 17 11.07 8.87 8.53
N ASN A 18 10.74 9.68 7.53
CA ASN A 18 11.02 9.31 6.14
C ASN A 18 12.54 9.20 5.95
N GLN A 19 12.96 8.16 5.24
CA GLN A 19 14.37 8.02 4.84
C GLN A 19 14.66 8.91 3.64
N PRO A 20 15.93 9.32 3.40
CA PRO A 20 16.33 9.87 2.12
C PRO A 20 16.03 8.91 0.95
N VAL A 21 15.92 9.44 -0.27
CA VAL A 21 15.70 8.62 -1.48
C VAL A 21 16.99 7.87 -1.81
N LEU A 22 16.90 6.61 -2.26
CA LEU A 22 18.05 5.77 -2.68
C LEU A 22 19.10 5.51 -1.57
N VAL A 23 18.67 5.30 -0.33
CA VAL A 23 19.57 4.94 0.78
C VAL A 23 20.00 3.48 0.70
N SER A 24 21.22 3.19 1.12
CA SER A 24 21.76 1.83 1.25
C SER A 24 20.90 0.95 2.16
N ALA A 25 20.87 -0.35 1.91
CA ALA A 25 20.12 -1.30 2.74
C ALA A 25 20.56 -1.23 4.22
N PRO A 26 19.61 -1.35 5.17
CA PRO A 26 19.92 -1.39 6.59
C PRO A 26 20.85 -2.56 6.94
N SER A 27 21.57 -2.43 8.06
CA SER A 27 22.43 -3.52 8.54
C SER A 27 21.59 -4.74 8.92
N PRO A 28 22.11 -5.98 8.83
CA PRO A 28 21.34 -7.17 9.17
C PRO A 28 20.75 -7.17 10.59
N ALA A 29 21.40 -6.47 11.53
CA ALA A 29 20.92 -6.35 12.90
C ALA A 29 19.68 -5.45 13.04
N ASP A 30 19.41 -4.60 12.05
CA ASP A 30 18.27 -3.67 12.03
C ASP A 30 17.09 -4.22 11.20
N LEU A 31 17.21 -5.44 10.65
CA LEU A 31 16.18 -6.08 9.83
C LEU A 31 15.12 -6.74 10.73
N THR A 32 14.08 -5.99 11.04
CA THR A 32 12.85 -6.49 11.67
C THR A 32 11.67 -6.14 10.76
N GLU A 33 10.55 -6.85 10.83
CA GLU A 33 9.34 -6.46 10.08
C GLU A 33 8.98 -4.99 10.30
N ARG A 34 9.01 -4.56 11.56
CA ARG A 34 8.58 -3.22 11.95
C ARG A 34 9.50 -2.15 11.37
N THR A 35 10.80 -2.41 11.25
CA THR A 35 11.76 -1.47 10.64
C THR A 35 11.66 -1.49 9.11
N LEU A 36 11.37 -2.64 8.51
CA LEU A 36 11.09 -2.74 7.06
C LEU A 36 9.82 -1.96 6.69
N MET A 37 8.72 -2.16 7.43
CA MET A 37 7.44 -1.50 7.16
C MET A 37 7.45 0.02 7.45
N GLY A 38 8.25 0.48 8.42
CA GLY A 38 8.26 1.89 8.85
C GLY A 38 6.99 2.26 9.61
N ASN A 39 6.30 3.32 9.20
CA ASN A 39 4.94 3.63 9.66
C ASN A 39 3.92 2.79 8.90
N PHE A 40 2.99 2.18 9.60
CA PHE A 40 2.05 1.25 8.99
C PHE A 40 0.72 1.14 9.74
N VAL A 41 -0.27 0.56 9.07
CA VAL A 41 -1.55 0.11 9.62
C VAL A 41 -1.79 -1.33 9.18
N VAL A 42 -2.18 -2.20 10.10
CA VAL A 42 -2.67 -3.57 9.83
C VAL A 42 -4.14 -3.63 10.18
N LEU A 43 -4.98 -3.92 9.19
CA LEU A 43 -6.43 -3.95 9.30
C LEU A 43 -6.95 -5.37 9.14
N GLU A 44 -7.59 -5.94 10.16
CA GLU A 44 -8.33 -7.19 9.99
C GLU A 44 -9.73 -6.89 9.43
N VAL A 45 -10.06 -7.49 8.29
CA VAL A 45 -11.30 -7.23 7.55
C VAL A 45 -12.25 -8.43 7.58
N ALA A 46 -11.73 -9.62 7.86
CA ALA A 46 -12.46 -10.87 8.10
C ALA A 46 -11.56 -11.81 8.93
N PRO A 47 -12.10 -12.89 9.53
CA PRO A 47 -11.27 -13.86 10.24
C PRO A 47 -10.12 -14.36 9.36
N HIS A 48 -8.89 -14.25 9.87
CA HIS A 48 -7.67 -14.62 9.14
C HIS A 48 -7.48 -13.88 7.81
N THR A 49 -7.99 -12.66 7.68
CA THR A 49 -7.79 -11.83 6.49
C THR A 49 -7.41 -10.42 6.92
N PHE A 50 -6.17 -10.05 6.60
CA PHE A 50 -5.55 -8.79 7.02
C PHE A 50 -5.10 -7.99 5.81
N VAL A 51 -5.18 -6.67 5.93
CA VAL A 51 -4.68 -5.72 4.93
C VAL A 51 -3.62 -4.84 5.56
N HIS A 52 -2.42 -4.88 4.99
CA HIS A 52 -1.25 -4.16 5.45
C HIS A 52 -1.02 -2.93 4.58
N TYR A 53 -0.83 -1.78 5.22
CA TYR A 53 -0.49 -0.50 4.58
C TYR A 53 0.80 0.00 5.19
N ALA A 54 1.91 0.02 4.46
CA ALA A 54 3.22 0.41 5.00
C ALA A 54 3.81 1.65 4.30
N HIS A 55 4.98 2.07 4.78
CA HIS A 55 5.71 3.25 4.30
C HIS A 55 4.92 4.55 4.43
N LEU A 56 4.07 4.67 5.45
CA LEU A 56 3.22 5.85 5.66
C LEU A 56 4.03 7.06 6.11
N GLN A 57 3.51 8.25 5.85
CA GLN A 57 4.16 9.50 6.25
C GLN A 57 4.13 9.65 7.79
N PRO A 58 5.24 10.02 8.44
CA PRO A 58 5.27 10.26 9.89
C PRO A 58 4.28 11.34 10.32
N GLY A 59 3.58 11.09 11.43
CA GLY A 59 2.56 11.96 12.01
C GLY A 59 1.28 12.04 11.19
N SER A 60 1.12 11.17 10.18
CA SER A 60 -0.03 11.22 9.27
C SER A 60 -1.13 10.24 9.62
N LEU A 61 -0.88 9.25 10.50
CA LEU A 61 -1.90 8.28 10.84
C LEU A 61 -3.11 8.95 11.48
N ARG A 62 -4.29 8.43 11.17
CA ARG A 62 -5.58 8.92 11.69
C ARG A 62 -6.31 7.89 12.55
N VAL A 63 -5.67 6.75 12.79
CA VAL A 63 -6.23 5.60 13.49
C VAL A 63 -5.20 5.03 14.45
N LYS A 64 -5.66 4.22 15.40
CA LYS A 64 -4.82 3.49 16.37
C LYS A 64 -5.25 2.03 16.50
N ALA A 65 -4.37 1.18 17.04
CA ALA A 65 -4.70 -0.20 17.35
C ALA A 65 -5.96 -0.31 18.23
N GLY A 66 -6.82 -1.27 17.90
CA GLY A 66 -8.14 -1.50 18.51
C GLY A 66 -9.28 -0.68 17.91
N GLU A 67 -9.01 0.27 17.01
CA GLU A 67 -10.05 1.10 16.40
C GLU A 67 -10.82 0.36 15.30
N HIS A 68 -12.14 0.51 15.28
CA HIS A 68 -12.99 0.07 14.17
C HIS A 68 -13.03 1.15 13.09
N VAL A 69 -12.79 0.77 11.84
CA VAL A 69 -12.81 1.69 10.70
C VAL A 69 -13.78 1.19 9.64
N ARG A 70 -14.43 2.13 8.95
CA ARG A 70 -15.27 1.83 7.79
C ARG A 70 -14.42 1.84 6.53
N ARG A 71 -14.87 1.12 5.50
CA ARG A 71 -14.33 1.26 4.13
C ARG A 71 -14.31 2.73 3.70
N GLY A 72 -13.20 3.15 3.10
CA GLY A 72 -12.96 4.52 2.68
C GLY A 72 -12.49 5.45 3.80
N ALA A 73 -12.41 5.00 5.06
CA ALA A 73 -11.81 5.78 6.13
C ALA A 73 -10.36 6.15 5.79
N VAL A 74 -9.97 7.38 6.11
CA VAL A 74 -8.58 7.83 5.93
C VAL A 74 -7.73 7.17 6.99
N LEU A 75 -6.72 6.40 6.58
CA LEU A 75 -5.76 5.76 7.47
C LEU A 75 -4.52 6.64 7.71
N GLY A 76 -4.07 7.32 6.66
CA GLY A 76 -2.89 8.19 6.68
C GLY A 76 -2.49 8.68 5.30
N ARG A 77 -1.28 9.20 5.16
CA ARG A 77 -0.71 9.67 3.89
C ARG A 77 0.43 8.77 3.43
N VAL A 78 0.65 8.69 2.11
CA VAL A 78 1.81 7.99 1.54
C VAL A 78 3.07 8.71 1.98
N GLY A 79 4.08 7.96 2.41
CA GLY A 79 5.37 8.47 2.83
C GLY A 79 6.51 7.67 2.23
N GLN A 80 7.63 7.64 2.97
CA GLN A 80 8.86 6.94 2.62
C GLN A 80 9.59 6.48 3.89
N SER A 81 8.84 6.10 4.93
CA SER A 81 9.41 5.54 6.16
C SER A 81 9.77 4.05 5.97
N GLY A 82 10.68 3.54 6.79
CA GLY A 82 11.12 2.14 6.72
C GLY A 82 12.05 1.90 5.54
N SER A 83 12.03 0.70 4.96
CA SER A 83 12.93 0.32 3.86
C SER A 83 12.43 0.75 2.48
N ALA A 84 11.80 1.93 2.38
CA ALA A 84 11.27 2.47 1.12
C ALA A 84 12.34 3.30 0.39
N ASN A 85 12.62 2.94 -0.87
CA ASN A 85 13.63 3.64 -1.68
C ASN A 85 13.10 4.89 -2.40
N ALA A 86 11.78 5.07 -2.43
CA ALA A 86 11.06 6.20 -3.00
C ALA A 86 9.63 6.27 -2.41
N PRO A 87 8.87 7.38 -2.54
CA PRO A 87 7.55 7.49 -1.95
C PRO A 87 6.55 6.57 -2.67
N HIS A 88 6.05 5.56 -1.97
CA HIS A 88 5.05 4.62 -2.48
C HIS A 88 4.26 3.98 -1.32
N LEU A 89 3.18 3.27 -1.66
CA LEU A 89 2.42 2.46 -0.71
C LEU A 89 2.79 0.99 -0.93
N HIS A 90 3.32 0.34 0.10
CA HIS A 90 3.32 -1.12 0.15
C HIS A 90 1.94 -1.58 0.64
N PHE A 91 1.29 -2.42 -0.16
CA PHE A 91 -0.06 -2.92 0.07
C PHE A 91 -0.07 -4.44 -0.07
N LEU A 92 -0.54 -5.13 0.96
CA LEU A 92 -0.59 -6.60 1.01
C LEU A 92 -1.92 -7.04 1.64
N VAL A 93 -2.55 -8.06 1.06
CA VAL A 93 -3.61 -8.84 1.71
C VAL A 93 -3.02 -10.17 2.13
N SER A 94 -3.15 -10.56 3.39
CA SER A 94 -2.55 -11.79 3.90
C SER A 94 -3.41 -12.49 4.94
N ASN A 95 -3.05 -13.72 5.28
CA ASN A 95 -3.76 -14.56 6.23
C ASN A 95 -3.36 -14.35 7.72
N SER A 96 -2.42 -13.45 8.00
CA SER A 96 -1.90 -13.16 9.34
C SER A 96 -1.69 -11.66 9.58
N ALA A 97 -1.81 -11.25 10.84
CA ALA A 97 -1.53 -9.87 11.27
C ALA A 97 -0.02 -9.59 11.35
N ALA A 98 0.79 -10.62 11.61
CA ALA A 98 2.25 -10.53 11.50
C ALA A 98 2.64 -10.53 10.03
N PHE A 99 3.74 -9.87 9.67
CA PHE A 99 4.25 -9.91 8.31
C PHE A 99 5.04 -11.20 8.07
N GLU A 100 5.89 -11.61 9.02
CA GLU A 100 6.54 -12.92 9.06
C GLU A 100 5.47 -14.01 9.15
N GLU A 101 5.74 -15.14 8.50
CA GLU A 101 4.87 -16.31 8.52
C GLU A 101 3.46 -16.07 7.95
N SER A 102 3.26 -14.94 7.26
CA SER A 102 2.02 -14.66 6.53
C SER A 102 2.12 -15.12 5.08
N GLU A 103 1.00 -15.61 4.57
CA GLU A 103 0.83 -15.95 3.15
C GLU A 103 -0.05 -14.91 2.48
N GLY A 104 0.37 -14.49 1.29
CA GLY A 104 -0.40 -13.57 0.46
C GLY A 104 -1.73 -14.18 0.03
N LEU A 105 -2.83 -13.45 0.22
CA LEU A 105 -4.15 -13.84 -0.24
C LEU A 105 -4.46 -13.18 -1.58
N PRO A 106 -5.15 -13.88 -2.51
CA PRO A 106 -5.58 -13.28 -3.76
C PRO A 106 -6.62 -12.18 -3.51
N PHE A 107 -6.55 -11.11 -4.30
CA PHE A 107 -7.54 -10.05 -4.33
C PHE A 107 -7.69 -9.51 -5.75
N VAL A 108 -8.69 -8.67 -6.00
CA VAL A 108 -8.90 -7.99 -7.28
C VAL A 108 -9.24 -6.52 -7.05
N PHE A 109 -9.09 -5.70 -8.07
CA PHE A 109 -9.67 -4.36 -8.07
C PHE A 109 -11.11 -4.42 -8.59
N GLU A 110 -12.03 -3.76 -7.88
CA GLU A 110 -13.45 -3.70 -8.28
C GLU A 110 -13.60 -3.11 -9.68
N ALA A 111 -12.97 -1.95 -9.93
CA ALA A 111 -12.93 -1.31 -11.23
C ALA A 111 -11.73 -0.35 -11.39
N PHE A 112 -11.21 -0.24 -12.62
CA PHE A 112 -10.21 0.76 -13.00
C PHE A 112 -10.24 1.02 -14.52
N ASP A 113 -9.69 2.15 -14.97
CA ASP A 113 -9.26 2.31 -16.36
C ASP A 113 -7.78 1.96 -16.49
N TYR A 114 -7.42 1.13 -17.46
CA TYR A 114 -6.02 0.91 -17.85
C TYR A 114 -5.60 2.03 -18.80
N LEU A 115 -4.54 2.76 -18.45
CA LEU A 115 -4.03 3.92 -19.20
C LEU A 115 -2.81 3.60 -20.06
N GLY A 116 -2.18 2.44 -19.83
CA GLY A 116 -0.95 2.01 -20.50
C GLY A 116 0.04 1.43 -19.50
N SER A 117 1.32 1.35 -19.90
CA SER A 117 2.38 0.82 -19.04
C SER A 117 3.52 1.81 -18.84
N ALA A 118 4.16 1.73 -17.68
CA ALA A 118 5.39 2.46 -17.34
C ALA A 118 6.22 1.62 -16.36
N THR A 119 7.51 1.49 -16.64
CA THR A 119 8.44 0.75 -15.79
C THR A 119 8.65 1.46 -14.46
N LEU A 120 8.97 0.71 -13.40
CA LEU A 120 9.34 1.27 -12.10
C LEU A 120 10.40 2.38 -12.23
N ARG A 121 11.43 2.18 -13.06
CA ARG A 121 12.48 3.20 -13.28
C ARG A 121 11.93 4.52 -13.80
N GLN A 122 10.96 4.48 -14.70
CA GLN A 122 10.31 5.66 -15.26
C GLN A 122 9.41 6.35 -14.22
N VAL A 123 8.75 5.60 -13.35
CA VAL A 123 7.87 6.14 -12.30
C VAL A 123 8.67 6.77 -11.16
N LEU A 124 9.84 6.22 -10.84
CA LEU A 124 10.70 6.73 -9.77
C LEU A 124 11.51 7.97 -10.17
N ASP A 125 11.65 8.25 -11.47
CA ASP A 125 12.29 9.47 -11.96
C ASP A 125 11.37 10.68 -11.78
N GLN A 126 11.56 11.42 -10.68
CA GLN A 126 10.77 12.61 -10.39
C GLN A 126 11.13 13.82 -11.26
N ALA A 127 12.20 13.74 -12.08
CA ALA A 127 12.65 14.85 -12.92
C ALA A 127 11.92 14.92 -14.27
N ALA A 128 11.18 13.88 -14.64
CA ALA A 128 10.49 13.78 -15.93
C ALA A 128 9.01 13.37 -15.74
N PRO A 129 8.11 13.81 -16.63
CA PRO A 129 6.78 13.22 -16.71
C PRO A 129 6.89 11.72 -17.01
N VAL A 130 6.09 10.89 -16.34
CA VAL A 130 6.06 9.45 -16.58
C VAL A 130 5.53 9.19 -18.00
N PRO A 131 6.34 8.64 -18.92
CA PRO A 131 5.86 8.25 -20.24
C PRO A 131 4.93 7.05 -20.11
N ILE A 132 3.68 7.20 -20.50
CA ILE A 132 2.70 6.11 -20.48
C ILE A 132 2.66 5.49 -21.88
N GLY A 133 2.98 4.19 -21.96
CA GLY A 133 2.91 3.42 -23.20
C GLY A 133 1.50 3.41 -23.81
N PRO A 134 1.37 3.24 -25.13
CA PRO A 134 0.06 3.31 -25.78
C PRO A 134 -0.78 2.06 -25.48
N ALA A 135 -1.77 2.19 -24.60
CA ALA A 135 -2.89 1.25 -24.50
C ALA A 135 -3.96 1.86 -23.59
N PHE A 136 -5.23 1.82 -24.01
CA PHE A 136 -6.32 2.27 -23.15
C PHE A 136 -7.42 1.23 -23.14
N GLN A 137 -7.77 0.76 -21.95
CA GLN A 137 -8.94 -0.08 -21.73
C GLN A 137 -9.77 0.54 -20.61
N LYS A 138 -10.99 0.94 -20.96
CA LYS A 138 -11.93 1.53 -20.00
C LYS A 138 -12.64 0.43 -19.21
N ASN A 139 -12.99 0.72 -17.96
CA ASN A 139 -13.87 -0.11 -17.14
C ASN A 139 -13.41 -1.58 -17.02
N CYS A 140 -12.11 -1.81 -16.80
CA CYS A 140 -11.64 -3.10 -16.34
C CYS A 140 -12.30 -3.39 -14.98
N GLN A 141 -12.82 -4.59 -14.76
CA GLN A 141 -13.56 -4.95 -13.55
C GLN A 141 -13.11 -6.31 -13.03
N GLN A 142 -13.13 -6.47 -11.70
CA GLN A 142 -12.90 -7.77 -11.02
C GLN A 142 -11.61 -8.47 -11.45
N GLN A 143 -10.54 -7.71 -11.62
CA GLN A 143 -9.24 -8.23 -12.03
C GLN A 143 -8.10 -7.48 -11.33
N LEU A 144 -6.92 -8.12 -11.29
CA LEU A 144 -5.67 -7.46 -10.94
C LEU A 144 -5.06 -6.80 -12.19
N PRO A 145 -4.60 -5.54 -12.11
CA PRO A 145 -3.66 -4.99 -13.09
C PRO A 145 -2.38 -5.84 -13.14
N LEU A 146 -1.77 -5.93 -14.32
CA LEU A 146 -0.48 -6.60 -14.49
C LEU A 146 0.67 -5.69 -14.03
N ASP A 147 1.88 -6.25 -13.90
CA ASP A 147 3.10 -5.50 -13.66
C ASP A 147 3.24 -4.32 -14.64
N ASP A 148 3.81 -3.22 -14.13
CA ASP A 148 3.99 -1.94 -14.84
C ASP A 148 2.70 -1.27 -15.36
N SER A 149 1.51 -1.73 -14.97
CA SER A 149 0.26 -1.12 -15.38
C SER A 149 0.05 0.26 -14.75
N VAL A 150 -0.20 1.26 -15.58
CA VAL A 150 -0.67 2.58 -15.16
C VAL A 150 -2.20 2.57 -15.20
N ILE A 151 -2.83 2.73 -14.05
CA ILE A 151 -4.29 2.67 -13.92
C ILE A 151 -4.86 3.98 -13.41
N ARG A 152 -6.12 4.25 -13.75
CA ARG A 152 -6.95 5.26 -13.11
C ARG A 152 -7.93 4.59 -12.19
N LEU A 153 -7.85 4.99 -10.94
CA LEU A 153 -8.79 4.62 -9.88
C LEU A 153 -9.92 5.66 -9.84
N PHE A 154 -11.17 5.18 -9.83
CA PHE A 154 -12.33 6.06 -9.68
C PHE A 154 -12.46 6.50 -8.22
N LYS A 155 -12.98 7.70 -7.99
CA LYS A 155 -13.28 8.16 -6.63
C LYS A 155 -14.49 7.35 -6.11
N VAL A 156 -14.21 6.37 -5.23
CA VAL A 156 -15.14 5.54 -4.42
C VAL A 156 -15.97 4.59 -5.32
N HIS A 157 -15.86 3.26 -5.30
CA HIS A 157 -16.01 2.23 -4.26
C HIS A 157 -15.10 1.01 -4.64
N TYR A 158 -14.37 0.36 -3.71
CA TYR A 158 -13.59 -0.91 -3.95
C TYR A 158 -13.95 -2.11 -3.05
N ALA A 159 -14.60 -3.15 -3.57
CA ALA A 159 -15.07 -4.33 -2.83
C ALA A 159 -13.99 -5.40 -2.73
N VAL A 160 -13.75 -5.84 -1.49
CA VAL A 160 -13.12 -7.14 -1.22
C VAL A 160 -14.27 -8.16 -1.26
N ILE A 161 -14.11 -9.19 -2.09
CA ILE A 161 -15.04 -10.34 -2.16
C ILE A 161 -14.81 -11.22 -0.94
#